data_AF-A0A0J9W1R6-F1
#
_entry.id   AF-A0A0J9W1R6-F1
#
_cell.length_a   1.000
_cell.length_b   1.000
_cell.length_c   1.000
_cell.angle_alpha   90.00
_cell.angle_beta   90.00
_cell.angle_gamma   90.00
#
_symmetry.space_group_name_H-M   'P 1'
#
loop_
_entity.id
_entity.type
_entity.pdbx_description
1 polymer ?
#
loop_
_entity_poly.entity_id
_entity_poly.type
_entity_poly.pdbx_seq_one_letter_code
_entity_poly.pdbx_strand_id
1 'polypeptide(L)'
;MTFPEDVVVERVDLSSNRTLVEAVKGQDAIVSPVSDEAFAAQKLSIDAAISAQAKCFIPSEIDVDTREAWGNLAFIGKCVAPSLTKRKLRILTAALLYST
;
A
#
# COMPACT_ATOMS: atom_id res chain seq x y z
N MET A 1 -19.21 -1.90 -3.77
CA MET A 1 -17.94 -2.64 -3.55
C MET A 1 -18.32 -3.83 -2.68
N THR A 2 -18.06 -5.04 -3.14
CA THR A 2 -18.46 -6.28 -2.44
C THR A 2 -17.20 -6.97 -1.96
N PHE A 3 -17.16 -7.33 -0.69
CA PHE A 3 -16.03 -8.06 -0.09
C PHE A 3 -16.38 -9.55 0.04
N PRO A 4 -15.40 -10.46 -0.03
CA PRO A 4 -15.62 -11.87 0.30
C PRO A 4 -16.19 -12.05 1.71
N GLU A 5 -17.04 -13.06 1.92
CA GLU A 5 -17.73 -13.29 3.20
C GLU A 5 -16.78 -13.65 4.35
N ASP A 6 -15.61 -14.21 4.03
CA ASP A 6 -14.57 -14.61 4.97
C ASP A 6 -13.61 -13.47 5.35
N VAL A 7 -13.80 -12.27 4.79
CA VAL A 7 -12.97 -11.10 5.07
C VAL A 7 -13.69 -10.18 6.06
N VAL A 8 -13.10 -10.01 7.24
CA VAL A 8 -13.53 -8.97 8.18
C VAL A 8 -13.10 -7.61 7.65
N VAL A 9 -14.06 -6.70 7.46
CA VAL A 9 -13.81 -5.34 6.97
C VAL A 9 -14.17 -4.34 8.04
N GLU A 10 -13.17 -3.59 8.49
CA GLU A 10 -13.34 -2.52 9.47
C GLU A 10 -13.10 -1.15 8.84
N ARG A 11 -13.94 -0.19 9.22
CA ARG A 11 -13.72 1.22 8.89
C ARG A 11 -12.85 1.85 9.97
N VAL A 12 -11.65 2.27 9.59
CA VAL A 12 -10.64 2.78 10.52
C VAL A 12 -10.25 4.20 10.12
N ASP A 13 -10.14 5.08 11.12
CA ASP A 13 -9.54 6.39 10.95
C ASP A 13 -8.01 6.27 11.05
N LEU A 14 -7.32 6.50 9.93
CA LEU A 14 -5.86 6.42 9.83
C LEU A 14 -5.13 7.57 10.52
N SER A 15 -5.85 8.62 10.96
CA SER A 15 -5.28 9.73 11.73
C SER A 15 -5.27 9.49 13.23
N SER A 16 -5.93 8.42 13.70
CA SER A 16 -6.08 8.10 15.12
C SER A 16 -5.32 6.82 15.49
N ASN A 17 -4.30 6.96 16.34
CA ASN A 17 -3.52 5.81 16.83
C ASN A 17 -4.40 4.80 17.57
N ARG A 18 -5.38 5.27 18.36
CA ARG A 18 -6.25 4.38 19.15
C ARG A 18 -7.05 3.43 18.25
N THR A 19 -7.70 3.97 17.23
CA THR A 19 -8.50 3.18 16.28
C THR A 19 -7.62 2.22 15.48
N LEU A 20 -6.41 2.63 15.12
CA LEU A 20 -5.43 1.75 14.47
C LEU A 20 -5.02 0.59 15.38
N VAL A 21 -4.70 0.85 16.65
CA VAL A 21 -4.34 -0.21 17.62
C VAL A 21 -5.48 -1.20 17.80
N GLU A 22 -6.70 -0.72 17.95
CA GLU A 22 -7.88 -1.57 18.11
C GLU A 22 -8.07 -2.47 16.86
N ALA A 23 -7.93 -1.91 15.66
CA ALA A 23 -8.10 -2.64 14.39
C ALA A 23 -7.03 -3.72 14.13
N VAL A 24 -5.78 -3.48 14.57
CA VAL A 24 -4.66 -4.41 14.32
C VAL A 24 -4.40 -5.39 15.46
N LYS A 25 -5.19 -5.30 16.54
CA LYS A 25 -4.99 -6.13 17.73
C LYS A 25 -5.22 -7.61 17.45
N GLY A 26 -4.29 -8.45 17.91
CA GLY A 26 -4.38 -9.91 17.77
C GLY A 26 -3.94 -10.44 16.40
N GLN A 27 -3.50 -9.57 15.49
CA GLN A 27 -2.94 -9.96 14.20
C GLN A 27 -1.44 -10.27 14.32
N ASP A 28 -1.00 -11.32 13.63
CA ASP A 28 0.43 -11.69 13.60
C ASP A 28 1.25 -10.76 12.69
N ALA A 29 0.68 -10.34 11.57
CA ALA A 29 1.34 -9.52 10.56
C ALA A 29 0.40 -8.44 10.04
N ILE A 30 0.95 -7.25 9.83
CA ILE A 30 0.22 -6.08 9.30
C ILE A 30 0.84 -5.71 7.95
N VAL A 31 -0.01 -5.52 6.95
CA VAL A 31 0.39 -5.06 5.62
C VAL A 31 -0.27 -3.72 5.35
N SER A 32 0.52 -2.71 4.99
CA SER A 32 0.03 -1.36 4.73
C SER A 32 0.11 -1.01 3.24
N PRO A 33 -0.96 -1.21 2.44
CA PRO A 33 -1.00 -0.82 1.03
C PRO A 33 -1.54 0.61 0.83
N VAL A 34 -1.20 1.55 1.71
CA VAL A 34 -1.67 2.94 1.61
C VAL A 34 -1.07 3.63 0.38
N SER A 35 -1.85 4.49 -0.28
CA SER A 35 -1.38 5.30 -1.40
C SER A 35 -0.48 6.46 -0.95
N ASP A 36 0.12 7.16 -1.90
CA ASP A 36 0.97 8.33 -1.66
C ASP A 36 0.26 9.40 -0.82
N GLU A 37 -1.05 9.62 -1.04
CA GLU A 37 -1.84 10.60 -0.30
C GLU A 37 -1.96 10.25 1.20
N ALA A 38 -1.91 8.98 1.54
CA ALA A 38 -2.01 8.47 2.90
C ALA A 38 -0.67 8.00 3.48
N PHE A 39 0.45 8.23 2.76
CA PHE A 39 1.77 7.76 3.18
C PHE A 39 2.18 8.30 4.55
N ALA A 40 1.83 9.56 4.86
CA ALA A 40 2.12 10.17 6.15
C ALA A 40 1.46 9.44 7.34
N ALA A 41 0.29 8.82 7.15
CA ALA A 41 -0.41 8.07 8.19
C ALA A 41 0.27 6.74 8.54
N GLN A 42 1.17 6.25 7.68
CA GLN A 42 1.84 4.96 7.86
C GLN A 42 2.67 4.90 9.14
N LYS A 43 3.20 6.03 9.60
CA LYS A 43 3.89 6.11 10.89
C LYS A 43 2.97 5.67 12.04
N LEU A 44 1.72 6.13 12.05
CA LEU A 44 0.75 5.75 13.08
C LEU A 44 0.40 4.27 12.98
N SER A 45 0.31 3.71 11.76
CA SER A 45 0.10 2.26 11.58
C SER A 45 1.26 1.43 12.13
N ILE A 46 2.51 1.92 12.01
CA ILE A 46 3.69 1.27 12.60
C ILE A 46 3.60 1.33 14.14
N ASP A 47 3.33 2.52 14.69
CA ASP A 47 3.19 2.71 16.15
C ASP A 47 2.08 1.81 16.73
N ALA A 48 0.99 1.65 15.97
CA ALA A 48 -0.12 0.77 16.32
C ALA A 48 0.25 -0.72 16.28
N ALA A 49 0.96 -1.15 15.24
CA ALA A 49 1.45 -2.52 15.11
C ALA A 49 2.42 -2.90 16.25
N ILE A 50 3.30 -1.98 16.64
CA ILE A 50 4.18 -2.14 17.80
C ILE A 50 3.35 -2.29 19.08
N SER A 51 2.37 -1.41 19.30
CA SER A 51 1.51 -1.44 20.49
C SER A 51 0.66 -2.71 20.59
N ALA A 52 0.23 -3.22 19.44
CA ALA A 52 -0.50 -4.49 19.32
C ALA A 52 0.40 -5.73 19.39
N GLN A 53 1.72 -5.56 19.48
CA GLN A 53 2.72 -6.63 19.51
C GLN A 53 2.68 -7.53 18.27
N ALA A 54 2.42 -6.95 17.10
CA ALA A 54 2.50 -7.66 15.84
C ALA A 54 3.94 -8.15 15.59
N LYS A 55 4.09 -9.34 15.00
CA LYS A 55 5.40 -9.97 14.74
C LYS A 55 6.08 -9.39 13.49
N CYS A 56 5.29 -8.86 12.56
CA CYS A 56 5.76 -8.34 11.28
C CYS A 56 4.92 -7.15 10.83
N PHE A 57 5.56 -6.11 10.32
CA PHE A 57 4.91 -5.00 9.63
C PHE A 57 5.52 -4.84 8.23
N ILE A 58 4.70 -4.90 7.20
CA ILE A 58 5.08 -4.70 5.80
C ILE A 58 4.62 -3.30 5.37
N PRO A 59 5.56 -2.37 5.10
CA PRO A 59 5.25 -0.99 4.75
C PRO A 59 4.67 -0.85 3.33
N SER A 60 4.15 0.34 3.02
CA SER A 60 3.81 0.71 1.63
C SER A 60 5.09 1.08 0.87
N GLU A 61 5.82 0.06 0.45
CA GLU A 61 7.05 0.17 -0.34
C GLU A 61 7.15 -1.00 -1.35
N ILE A 62 6.08 -1.23 -2.12
CA ILE A 62 5.96 -2.40 -3.01
C ILE A 62 6.62 -2.22 -4.39
N ASP A 63 7.34 -1.11 -4.61
CA ASP A 63 7.88 -0.74 -5.92
C ASP A 63 9.40 -0.88 -6.00
N VAL A 64 10.14 0.15 -5.59
CA VAL A 64 11.60 0.24 -5.71
C VAL A 64 12.24 0.20 -4.35
N ASP A 65 13.43 -0.40 -4.23
CA ASP A 65 14.25 -0.24 -3.05
C ASP A 65 14.61 1.24 -2.91
N THR A 66 13.95 1.90 -1.97
CA THR A 66 14.09 3.34 -1.73
C THR A 66 15.51 3.72 -1.29
N ARG A 67 16.29 2.79 -0.74
CA ARG A 67 17.67 3.02 -0.30
C ARG A 67 18.64 3.10 -1.48
N GLU A 68 18.39 2.29 -2.51
CA GLU A 68 19.15 2.32 -3.78
C GLU A 68 18.68 3.43 -4.72
N ALA A 69 17.40 3.79 -4.63
CA ALA A 69 16.78 4.83 -5.44
C ALA A 69 17.11 6.26 -4.98
N TRP A 70 17.41 6.46 -3.69
CA TRP A 70 17.65 7.79 -3.13
C TRP A 70 18.84 8.48 -3.83
N GLY A 71 18.57 9.62 -4.49
CA GLY A 71 19.58 10.36 -5.25
C GLY A 71 19.94 9.75 -6.61
N ASN A 72 19.34 8.62 -7.01
CA ASN A 72 19.60 7.94 -8.26
C ASN A 72 18.36 7.90 -9.17
N LEU A 73 18.05 9.05 -9.78
CA LEU A 73 16.92 9.20 -10.70
C LEU A 73 16.98 8.22 -11.89
N ALA A 74 18.17 7.80 -12.31
CA ALA A 74 18.35 6.82 -13.38
C ALA A 74 17.88 5.42 -12.95
N PHE A 75 18.12 5.04 -11.69
CA PHE A 75 17.61 3.78 -11.12
C PHE A 75 16.08 3.82 -10.98
N ILE A 76 15.53 4.91 -10.44
CA ILE A 76 14.07 5.11 -10.37
C ILE A 76 13.45 5.01 -11.76
N GLY A 77 14.04 5.68 -12.76
CA GLY A 77 13.58 5.62 -14.14
C GLY A 77 13.55 4.19 -14.71
N LYS A 78 14.57 3.37 -14.42
CA LYS A 78 14.63 1.96 -14.87
C LYS A 78 13.53 1.10 -14.26
N CYS A 79 13.20 1.31 -12.99
CA CYS A 79 12.16 0.53 -12.32
C CYS A 79 10.74 1.00 -12.65
N VAL A 80 10.54 2.31 -12.80
CA VAL A 80 9.22 2.91 -13.02
C VAL A 80 8.81 2.89 -14.50
N ALA A 81 9.74 3.03 -15.45
CA ALA A 81 9.41 3.05 -16.88
C ALA A 81 8.66 1.79 -17.38
N PRO A 82 9.02 0.55 -16.97
CA PRO A 82 8.24 -0.65 -17.30
C PRO A 82 6.81 -0.60 -16.76
N SER A 83 6.61 -0.10 -15.53
CA SER A 83 5.29 0.05 -14.89
C SER A 83 4.40 1.02 -15.67
N LEU A 84 4.93 2.20 -16.03
CA LEU A 84 4.22 3.20 -16.82
C LEU A 84 3.86 2.68 -18.23
N THR A 85 4.76 1.91 -18.84
CA THR A 85 4.53 1.31 -20.15
C THR A 85 3.41 0.27 -20.09
N LYS A 86 3.40 -0.59 -19.07
CA LYS A 86 2.30 -1.55 -18.82
C LYS A 86 0.97 -0.85 -18.55
N ARG A 87 0.95 0.24 -17.76
CA ARG A 87 -0.25 1.04 -17.51
C ARG A 87 -0.80 1.65 -18.80
N LYS A 88 0.04 2.26 -19.63
CA LYS A 88 -0.37 2.79 -20.95
C LYS A 88 -0.92 1.68 -21.86
N LEU A 89 -0.27 0.53 -21.91
CA LEU A 89 -0.72 -0.61 -22.72
C LEU A 89 -2.10 -1.08 -22.27
N ARG A 90 -2.30 -1.26 -20.96
CA ARG A 90 -3.58 -1.69 -20.36
C ARG A 90 -4.72 -0.70 -20.62
N ILE A 91 -4.45 0.60 -20.55
CA ILE A 91 -5.44 1.65 -20.91
C ILE A 91 -5.80 1.54 -22.39
N LEU A 92 -4.81 1.39 -23.27
CA LEU A 92 -5.06 1.20 -24.71
C LEU A 92 -5.87 -0.07 -25.00
N THR A 93 -5.54 -1.18 -24.34
CA THR A 93 -6.26 -2.46 -24.54
C THR A 93 -7.70 -2.34 -24.06
N ALA A 94 -7.95 -1.69 -22.92
CA ALA A 94 -9.30 -1.41 -22.45
C ALA A 94 -10.07 -0.51 -23.44
N ALA A 95 -9.47 0.58 -23.92
CA ALA A 95 -10.11 1.47 -24.89
C ALA A 95 -10.47 0.74 -26.20
N LEU A 96 -9.64 -0.21 -26.65
CA LEU A 96 -9.90 -1.03 -27.83
C LEU A 96 -10.98 -2.09 -27.60
N LEU A 97 -11.05 -2.70 -26.41
CA LEU A 97 -12.05 -3.72 -26.06
C LEU A 97 -13.46 -3.14 -25.79
N TYR A 98 -13.57 -1.85 -25.46
CA TYR A 98 -14.83 -1.16 -25.20
C TYR A 98 -15.31 -0.26 -26.37
N SER A 99 -14.66 -0.33 -27.54
CA SER A 99 -15.03 0.43 -28.76
C SER A 99 -15.76 -0.42 -29.83
N THR A 100 -16.33 -1.56 -29.44
CA THR A 100 -17.18 -2.44 -30.29
C THR A 100 -18.51 -2.69 -29.60
#